data_AF-A0A352FPH5-F1
#
_entry.id   AF-A0A352FPH5-F1
#
_cell.length_a   1.000
_cell.length_b   1.000
_cell.length_c   1.000
_cell.angle_alpha   90.00
_cell.angle_beta   90.00
_cell.angle_gamma   90.00
#
_symmetry.space_group_name_H-M   'P 1'
#
loop_
_entity.id
_entity.type
_entity.pdbx_description
1 polymer ?
#
loop_
_entity_poly.entity_id
_entity_poly.type
_entity_poly.pdbx_seq_one_letter_code
_entity_poly.pdbx_strand_id
1 'polypeptide(L)'
;MCVLSIAGGQASTPTAVLNNFLKLDFDGARLDSDGFKKVFPLTDWKDAPGYDSSVIVRGYKVGPPSLRGAKATIEVTYDVVGFIGGNTMWEAYNEKAPTETFKDQVRVPYELVTKNGSWKVHGPDVGPHISVDVALKNEEALLAGSTSDSDEHKSYQQIVDALRKLSGKQ
;
A
#
# COMPACT_ATOMS: atom_id res chain seq x y z
N MET A 1 -27.50 -22.54 -38.58
CA MET A 1 -26.14 -22.09 -38.20
C MET A 1 -26.26 -20.68 -37.63
N CYS A 2 -26.19 -20.53 -36.31
CA CYS A 2 -26.03 -19.22 -35.66
C CYS A 2 -24.58 -19.11 -35.23
N VAL A 3 -23.88 -18.09 -35.71
CA VAL A 3 -22.49 -17.82 -35.36
C VAL A 3 -22.50 -16.96 -34.09
N LEU A 4 -22.11 -17.54 -32.96
CA LEU A 4 -21.80 -16.79 -31.74
C LEU A 4 -20.41 -16.17 -31.91
N SER A 5 -20.36 -14.86 -32.11
CA SER A 5 -19.12 -14.10 -32.09
C SER A 5 -18.85 -13.65 -30.66
N ILE A 6 -17.92 -14.32 -29.96
CA ILE A 6 -17.40 -13.88 -28.66
C ILE A 6 -16.05 -13.20 -28.91
N ALA A 7 -16.06 -11.87 -28.97
CA ALA A 7 -14.86 -11.07 -28.78
C ALA A 7 -14.52 -11.08 -27.28
N GLY A 8 -13.80 -12.11 -26.84
CA GLY A 8 -13.44 -12.33 -25.43
C GLY A 8 -12.24 -11.48 -25.00
N GLY A 9 -12.46 -10.21 -24.69
CA GLY A 9 -11.63 -9.50 -23.73
C GLY A 9 -12.12 -9.89 -22.34
N GLN A 10 -11.40 -10.76 -21.63
CA GLN A 10 -11.83 -11.27 -20.33
C GLN A 10 -11.96 -10.11 -19.34
N ALA A 11 -13.21 -9.77 -18.97
CA ALA A 11 -13.47 -8.73 -17.98
C ALA A 11 -12.73 -9.07 -16.68
N SER A 12 -11.91 -8.14 -16.18
CA SER A 12 -11.14 -8.32 -14.94
C SER A 12 -12.10 -8.52 -13.76
N THR A 13 -11.88 -9.56 -12.94
CA THR A 13 -12.67 -9.80 -11.73
C THR A 13 -12.34 -8.76 -10.64
N PRO A 14 -13.22 -8.51 -9.65
CA PRO A 14 -12.91 -7.58 -8.56
C PRO A 14 -11.65 -7.99 -7.79
N THR A 15 -11.43 -9.28 -7.58
CA THR A 15 -10.21 -9.80 -6.96
C THR A 15 -8.96 -9.52 -7.80
N ALA A 16 -9.04 -9.60 -9.14
CA ALA A 16 -7.92 -9.25 -10.02
C ALA A 16 -7.59 -7.75 -9.96
N VAL A 17 -8.61 -6.89 -9.97
CA VAL A 17 -8.43 -5.44 -9.83
C VAL A 17 -7.81 -5.09 -8.48
N LEU A 18 -8.33 -5.67 -7.39
CA LEU A 18 -7.79 -5.42 -6.05
C LEU A 18 -6.35 -5.92 -5.93
N ASN A 19 -6.03 -7.12 -6.42
CA ASN A 19 -4.64 -7.61 -6.39
C ASN A 19 -3.67 -6.68 -7.12
N ASN A 20 -4.07 -6.13 -8.27
CA ASN A 20 -3.24 -5.17 -9.00
C ASN A 20 -3.06 -3.87 -8.23
N PHE A 21 -4.14 -3.34 -7.65
CA PHE A 21 -4.08 -2.15 -6.79
C PHE A 21 -3.13 -2.35 -5.61
N LEU A 22 -3.29 -3.45 -4.87
CA LEU A 22 -2.48 -3.78 -3.70
C LEU A 22 -1.02 -4.00 -4.05
N LYS A 23 -0.73 -4.62 -5.20
CA LYS A 23 0.64 -4.82 -5.67
C LYS A 23 1.32 -3.48 -5.95
N LEU A 24 0.64 -2.59 -6.66
CA LEU A 24 1.14 -1.25 -6.94
C LEU A 24 1.36 -0.45 -5.65
N ASP A 25 0.42 -0.53 -4.69
CA ASP A 25 0.55 0.12 -3.39
C ASP A 25 1.76 -0.42 -2.60
N PHE A 26 1.89 -1.75 -2.51
CA PHE A 26 3.03 -2.41 -1.85
C PHE A 26 4.38 -2.05 -2.46
N ASP A 27 4.41 -1.79 -3.76
CA ASP A 27 5.59 -1.33 -4.51
C ASP A 27 5.82 0.19 -4.42
N GLY A 28 5.02 0.93 -3.64
CA GLY A 28 5.17 2.36 -3.41
C GLY A 28 4.56 3.25 -4.48
N ALA A 29 3.69 2.74 -5.36
CA ALA A 29 3.10 3.56 -6.42
C ALA A 29 2.19 4.69 -5.89
N ARG A 30 1.80 4.67 -4.62
CA ARG A 30 1.02 5.75 -3.99
C ARG A 30 1.88 6.80 -3.27
N LEU A 31 3.21 6.68 -3.31
CA LEU A 31 4.14 7.62 -2.66
C LEU A 31 4.46 8.86 -3.50
N ASP A 32 4.27 8.79 -4.82
CA ASP A 32 4.54 9.91 -5.72
C ASP A 32 3.52 10.02 -6.86
N SER A 33 3.54 11.16 -7.55
CA SER A 33 2.59 11.46 -8.63
C SER A 33 2.72 10.54 -9.85
N ASP A 34 3.91 10.02 -10.14
CA ASP A 34 4.15 9.17 -11.32
C ASP A 34 3.69 7.74 -11.09
N GLY A 35 3.93 7.21 -9.89
CA GLY A 35 3.34 5.98 -9.41
C GLY A 35 1.82 6.07 -9.40
N PHE A 36 1.26 7.19 -8.94
CA PHE A 36 -0.19 7.31 -8.75
C PHE A 36 -0.95 7.22 -10.09
N LYS A 37 -0.34 7.66 -11.19
CA LYS A 37 -0.87 7.47 -12.56
C LYS A 37 -1.16 6.00 -12.91
N LYS A 38 -0.47 5.04 -12.27
CA LYS A 38 -0.69 3.60 -12.44
C LYS A 38 -1.85 3.09 -11.58
N VAL A 39 -2.08 3.72 -10.44
CA VAL A 39 -3.11 3.35 -9.46
C VAL A 39 -4.47 3.93 -9.85
N PHE A 40 -4.50 5.18 -10.31
CA PHE A 40 -5.72 5.92 -10.64
C PHE A 40 -6.67 5.16 -11.60
N PRO A 41 -6.21 4.45 -12.64
CA PRO A 41 -7.09 3.65 -13.50
C PRO A 41 -7.74 2.45 -12.80
N LEU A 42 -7.34 2.08 -11.58
CA LEU A 42 -7.91 0.98 -10.81
C LEU A 42 -8.93 1.45 -9.77
N THR A 43 -9.04 2.75 -9.52
CA THR A 43 -9.93 3.33 -8.50
C THR A 43 -11.09 4.10 -9.14
N ASP A 44 -12.13 4.41 -8.35
CA ASP A 44 -13.17 5.37 -8.74
C ASP A 44 -13.00 6.74 -8.06
N TRP A 45 -11.81 6.99 -7.52
CA TRP A 45 -11.45 8.21 -6.82
C TRP A 45 -11.38 9.40 -7.79
N LYS A 46 -11.72 10.59 -7.29
CA LYS A 46 -11.67 11.83 -8.08
C LYS A 46 -10.25 12.39 -8.17
N ASP A 47 -9.46 12.19 -7.13
CA ASP A 47 -8.15 12.76 -6.91
C ASP A 47 -7.28 11.82 -6.05
N ALA A 48 -5.98 12.12 -5.99
CA ALA A 48 -5.06 11.43 -5.11
C ALA A 48 -5.34 11.85 -3.66
N PRO A 49 -5.65 10.92 -2.75
CA PRO A 49 -5.82 11.30 -1.35
C PRO A 49 -4.47 11.77 -0.79
N GLY A 50 -4.48 12.89 -0.06
CA GLY A 50 -3.29 13.53 0.49
C GLY A 50 -2.86 12.89 1.81
N TYR A 51 -2.18 11.74 1.74
CA TYR A 51 -1.68 11.07 2.94
C TYR A 51 -0.35 11.66 3.40
N ASP A 52 -0.26 11.97 4.69
CA ASP A 52 0.98 12.42 5.34
C ASP A 52 1.79 11.26 5.95
N SER A 53 1.30 10.01 5.80
CA SER A 53 1.94 8.82 6.35
C SER A 53 1.75 7.58 5.48
N SER A 54 2.64 6.61 5.67
CA SER A 54 2.62 5.28 5.05
C SER A 54 2.71 4.19 6.11
N VAL A 55 1.92 3.14 5.93
CA VAL A 55 1.96 1.92 6.75
C VAL A 55 3.00 0.98 6.13
N ILE A 56 3.89 0.44 6.95
CA ILE A 56 4.92 -0.50 6.49
C ILE A 56 4.46 -1.91 6.81
N VAL A 57 4.48 -2.75 5.78
CA VAL A 57 4.02 -4.14 5.86
C VAL A 57 5.08 -5.10 5.35
N ARG A 58 5.16 -6.29 5.97
CA ARG A 58 5.95 -7.42 5.43
C ARG A 58 5.25 -8.07 4.23
N GLY A 59 3.93 -8.02 4.22
CA GLY A 59 3.11 -8.61 3.18
C GLY A 59 1.64 -8.50 3.50
N TYR A 60 0.81 -9.01 2.60
CA TYR A 60 -0.64 -9.00 2.75
C TYR A 60 -1.26 -10.28 2.17
N LYS A 61 -2.49 -10.58 2.59
CA LYS A 61 -3.30 -11.69 2.09
C LYS A 61 -4.67 -11.18 1.68
N VAL A 62 -5.10 -11.54 0.47
CA VAL A 62 -6.41 -11.17 -0.06
C VAL A 62 -7.40 -12.31 0.18
N GLY A 63 -8.48 -12.01 0.88
CA GLY A 63 -9.56 -12.95 1.16
C GLY A 63 -10.46 -13.23 -0.06
N PRO A 64 -11.43 -14.14 0.07
CA PRO A 64 -12.43 -14.38 -0.96
C PRO A 64 -13.38 -13.17 -1.09
N PRO A 65 -13.89 -12.87 -2.30
CA PRO A 65 -14.84 -11.78 -2.48
C PRO A 65 -16.24 -12.13 -2.02
N SER A 66 -16.90 -11.20 -1.33
CA SER A 66 -18.35 -11.21 -1.10
C SER A 66 -19.04 -10.33 -2.16
N LEU A 67 -19.74 -10.95 -3.11
CA LEU A 67 -20.39 -10.25 -4.23
C LEU A 67 -21.84 -9.89 -3.91
N ARG A 68 -22.23 -8.65 -4.24
CA ARG A 68 -23.61 -8.16 -4.19
C ARG A 68 -23.89 -7.27 -5.40
N GLY A 69 -24.31 -7.90 -6.50
CA GLY A 69 -24.59 -7.20 -7.76
C GLY A 69 -23.35 -6.49 -8.31
N ALA A 70 -23.43 -5.17 -8.44
CA ALA A 70 -22.34 -4.32 -8.93
C ALA A 70 -21.32 -3.91 -7.84
N LYS A 71 -21.35 -4.56 -6.67
CA LYS A 71 -20.45 -4.32 -5.54
C LYS A 71 -19.75 -5.61 -5.10
N ALA A 72 -18.53 -5.47 -4.60
CA ALA A 72 -17.78 -6.54 -3.94
C ALA A 72 -17.13 -6.01 -2.67
N THR A 73 -17.08 -6.84 -1.62
CA THR A 73 -16.26 -6.58 -0.43
C THR A 73 -15.22 -7.68 -0.30
N ILE A 74 -13.96 -7.32 -0.07
CA ILE A 74 -12.84 -8.24 0.07
C ILE A 74 -12.01 -7.83 1.28
N GLU A 75 -11.88 -8.73 2.28
CA GLU A 75 -10.99 -8.49 3.42
C GLU A 75 -9.53 -8.69 3.00
N VAL A 76 -8.68 -7.72 3.30
CA VAL A 76 -7.22 -7.81 3.13
C VAL A 76 -6.57 -7.80 4.51
N THR A 77 -5.76 -8.82 4.79
CA THR A 77 -5.00 -8.91 6.03
C THR A 77 -3.56 -8.49 5.77
N TYR A 78 -3.09 -7.43 6.43
CA TYR A 78 -1.72 -6.93 6.37
C TYR A 78 -0.91 -7.44 7.57
N ASP A 79 0.33 -7.84 7.33
CA ASP A 79 1.34 -8.06 8.40
C ASP A 79 2.10 -6.74 8.60
N VAL A 80 1.58 -5.90 9.49
CA VAL A 80 2.08 -4.53 9.73
C VAL A 80 3.30 -4.59 10.65
N VAL A 81 4.35 -3.87 10.28
CA VAL A 81 5.58 -3.73 11.07
C VAL A 81 5.79 -2.33 11.64
N GLY A 82 5.07 -1.31 11.13
CA GLY A 82 5.06 0.04 11.68
C GLY A 82 4.51 1.07 10.69
N PHE A 83 4.82 2.34 10.89
CA PHE A 83 4.45 3.43 9.99
C PHE A 83 5.49 4.56 9.99
N ILE A 84 5.50 5.34 8.91
CA ILE A 84 6.33 6.54 8.73
C ILE A 84 5.40 7.70 8.39
N GLY A 85 5.53 8.84 9.08
CA GLY A 85 4.74 10.06 8.84
C GLY A 85 5.57 11.34 8.88
N GLY A 86 4.97 12.45 8.42
CA GLY A 86 5.62 13.69 7.99
C GLY A 86 6.73 14.29 8.88
N ASN A 87 6.65 14.20 10.21
CA ASN A 87 7.69 14.68 11.12
C ASN A 87 8.48 13.54 11.76
N THR A 88 8.92 12.56 10.96
CA THR A 88 9.94 11.56 11.28
C THR A 88 9.81 10.91 12.66
N MET A 89 8.57 10.64 13.08
CA MET A 89 8.31 9.76 14.20
C MET A 89 7.95 8.40 13.63
N TRP A 90 8.90 7.47 13.73
CA TRP A 90 8.53 6.06 13.80
C TRP A 90 7.74 5.88 15.10
N GLU A 91 6.43 5.91 14.99
CA GLU A 91 5.59 5.32 16.01
C GLU A 91 5.40 3.88 15.56
N ALA A 92 6.04 2.91 16.21
CA ALA A 92 5.32 1.66 16.34
C ALA A 92 4.05 2.03 17.13
N TYR A 93 2.94 1.34 16.91
CA TYR A 93 1.65 1.56 17.60
C TYR A 93 1.74 1.47 19.17
N ASN A 94 2.93 1.43 19.77
CA ASN A 94 3.24 1.36 21.21
C ASN A 94 4.61 1.99 21.60
N GLU A 95 4.95 3.21 21.15
CA GLU A 95 6.07 4.04 21.67
C GLU A 95 7.49 3.42 21.69
N LYS A 96 7.67 2.22 21.14
CA LYS A 96 8.95 1.51 21.10
C LYS A 96 9.43 1.43 19.66
N ALA A 97 10.71 1.69 19.44
CA ALA A 97 11.42 1.46 18.18
C ALA A 97 11.00 0.10 17.57
N PRO A 98 11.12 -0.12 16.24
CA PRO A 98 10.73 -1.39 15.64
C PRO A 98 11.56 -2.50 16.27
N THR A 99 10.96 -3.20 17.20
CA THR A 99 11.46 -4.46 17.67
C THR A 99 10.96 -5.50 16.67
N GLU A 100 11.73 -6.58 16.49
CA GLU A 100 11.31 -7.74 15.69
C GLU A 100 9.95 -8.34 16.16
N THR A 101 9.45 -7.89 17.31
CA THR A 101 8.20 -8.26 17.97
C THR A 101 6.98 -7.42 17.60
N PHE A 102 7.08 -6.35 16.80
CA PHE A 102 5.88 -5.72 16.24
C PHE A 102 5.29 -6.65 15.16
N LYS A 103 4.17 -7.30 15.50
CA LYS A 103 3.42 -8.20 14.63
C LYS A 103 1.94 -7.93 14.85
N ASP A 104 1.41 -6.92 14.17
CA ASP A 104 -0.03 -6.70 14.15
C ASP A 104 -0.60 -7.16 12.80
N GLN A 105 -1.68 -7.93 12.87
CA GLN A 105 -2.43 -8.31 11.69
C GLN A 105 -3.64 -7.41 11.57
N VAL A 106 -3.52 -6.39 10.72
CA VAL A 106 -4.60 -5.44 10.48
C VAL A 106 -5.45 -5.95 9.33
N ARG A 107 -6.77 -6.02 9.54
CA ARG A 107 -7.75 -6.43 8.54
C ARG A 107 -8.47 -5.21 8.00
N VAL A 108 -8.45 -5.04 6.69
CA VAL A 108 -9.05 -3.90 5.99
C VAL A 108 -10.09 -4.41 5.00
N PRO A 109 -11.38 -4.07 5.15
CA PRO A 109 -12.42 -4.47 4.21
C PRO A 109 -12.43 -3.54 3.01
N TYR A 110 -11.88 -4.00 1.88
CA TYR A 110 -11.88 -3.25 0.63
C TYR A 110 -13.23 -3.36 -0.07
N GLU A 111 -13.76 -2.23 -0.50
CA GLU A 111 -14.96 -2.14 -1.31
C GLU A 111 -14.60 -1.90 -2.76
N LEU A 112 -15.23 -2.66 -3.66
CA LEU A 112 -15.13 -2.46 -5.10
C LEU A 112 -16.51 -2.24 -5.71
N VAL A 113 -16.56 -1.40 -6.73
CA VAL A 113 -17.78 -1.07 -7.48
C VAL A 113 -17.54 -1.22 -8.97
N THR A 114 -18.59 -1.58 -9.71
CA THR A 114 -18.55 -1.52 -11.18
C THR A 114 -18.89 -0.11 -11.65
N LYS A 115 -18.00 0.52 -12.42
CA LYS A 115 -18.19 1.81 -13.09
C LYS A 115 -17.95 1.61 -14.58
N ASN A 116 -18.91 1.98 -15.41
CA ASN A 116 -18.83 1.87 -16.88
C ASN A 116 -18.39 0.45 -17.34
N GLY A 117 -18.93 -0.59 -16.71
CA GLY A 117 -18.63 -2.00 -17.03
C GLY A 117 -17.27 -2.52 -16.53
N SER A 118 -16.52 -1.74 -15.75
CA SER A 118 -15.23 -2.15 -15.16
C SER A 118 -15.25 -2.06 -13.64
N TRP A 119 -14.65 -3.05 -12.97
CA TRP A 119 -14.45 -3.01 -11.52
C TRP A 119 -13.41 -1.95 -11.14
N LYS A 120 -13.67 -1.25 -10.02
CA LYS A 120 -12.81 -0.22 -9.46
C LYS A 120 -12.77 -0.37 -7.94
N VAL A 121 -11.61 -0.09 -7.34
CA VAL A 121 -11.48 0.09 -5.89
C VAL A 121 -12.20 1.37 -5.51
N HIS A 122 -13.16 1.23 -4.60
CA HIS A 122 -13.95 2.34 -4.06
C HIS A 122 -13.36 2.85 -2.75
N GLY A 123 -12.97 1.92 -1.87
CA GLY A 123 -12.42 2.25 -0.57
C GLY A 123 -11.88 1.01 0.15
N PRO A 124 -11.41 1.18 1.39
CA PRO A 124 -11.46 2.41 2.17
C PRO A 124 -10.38 3.42 1.74
N ASP A 125 -10.55 4.66 2.17
CA ASP A 125 -9.54 5.71 2.05
C ASP A 125 -8.49 5.55 3.17
N VAL A 126 -7.59 4.58 2.98
CA VAL A 126 -6.47 4.30 3.91
C VAL A 126 -5.15 4.66 3.27
N GLY A 127 -4.20 5.11 4.08
CA GLY A 127 -2.85 5.44 3.61
C GLY A 127 -2.14 4.30 2.86
N PRO A 128 -1.06 4.60 2.14
CA PRO A 128 -0.28 3.61 1.41
C PRO A 128 0.22 2.49 2.34
N HIS A 129 0.08 1.24 1.91
CA HIS A 129 0.64 0.08 2.60
C HIS A 129 1.84 -0.46 1.82
N ILE A 130 3.03 0.04 2.16
CA ILE A 130 4.26 -0.21 1.42
C ILE A 130 5.12 -1.31 2.03
N SER A 131 5.90 -2.00 1.19
CA SER A 131 6.86 -2.99 1.67
C SER A 131 7.99 -2.37 2.50
N VAL A 132 8.62 -3.18 3.35
CA VAL A 132 9.84 -2.81 4.08
C VAL A 132 10.95 -2.32 3.14
N ASP A 133 11.10 -2.95 1.98
CA ASP A 133 12.13 -2.59 1.01
C ASP A 133 11.86 -1.22 0.35
N VAL A 134 10.60 -0.94 0.03
CA VAL A 134 10.20 0.36 -0.51
C VAL A 134 10.40 1.46 0.53
N ALA A 135 10.01 1.21 1.78
CA ALA A 135 10.27 2.12 2.88
C ALA A 135 11.77 2.37 3.03
N LEU A 136 12.59 1.32 3.08
CA LEU A 136 14.05 1.43 3.24
C LEU A 136 14.66 2.28 2.14
N LYS A 137 14.31 2.02 0.87
CA LYS A 137 14.79 2.79 -0.27
C LYS A 137 14.43 4.27 -0.16
N ASN A 138 13.21 4.58 0.28
CA ASN A 138 12.75 5.96 0.43
C ASN A 138 13.56 6.69 1.52
N GLU A 139 13.71 6.08 2.68
CA GLU A 139 14.43 6.67 3.81
C GLU A 139 15.95 6.78 3.56
N GLU A 140 16.54 5.84 2.82
CA GLU A 140 17.95 5.95 2.39
C GLU A 140 18.18 7.16 1.46
N ALA A 141 17.21 7.47 0.59
CA ALA A 141 17.28 8.64 -0.27
C ALA A 141 17.16 9.96 0.52
N LEU A 142 16.27 10.00 1.53
CA LEU A 142 16.13 11.15 2.43
C LEU A 142 17.37 11.35 3.30
N LEU A 143 17.91 10.26 3.86
CA LEU A 143 19.16 10.29 4.62
C LEU A 143 20.32 10.85 3.77
N ALA A 144 20.47 10.38 2.53
CA ALA A 144 21.52 10.85 1.62
C ALA A 144 21.38 12.32 1.22
N GLY A 145 20.15 12.85 1.19
CA GLY A 145 19.86 14.26 0.89
C GLY A 145 19.89 15.19 2.11
N SER A 146 19.89 14.65 3.33
CA SER A 146 19.85 15.43 4.57
C SER A 146 21.21 16.04 4.95
N THR A 147 21.18 17.14 5.71
CA THR A 147 22.41 17.78 6.21
C THR A 147 23.00 16.97 7.36
N SER A 148 24.27 16.58 7.26
CA SER A 148 24.97 15.83 8.32
C SER A 148 24.84 16.53 9.69
N ASP A 149 24.73 15.72 10.74
CA ASP A 149 24.57 16.12 12.14
C ASP A 149 23.26 16.87 12.51
N SER A 150 22.38 17.16 11.53
CA SER A 150 21.03 17.67 11.79
C SER A 150 20.15 16.64 12.52
N ASP A 151 19.10 17.10 13.18
CA ASP A 151 18.15 16.22 13.86
C ASP A 151 17.35 15.36 12.86
N GLU A 152 17.07 15.89 11.67
CA GLU A 152 16.47 15.15 10.56
C GLU A 152 17.38 14.00 10.12
N HIS A 153 18.67 14.25 9.91
CA HIS A 153 19.64 13.23 9.53
C HIS A 153 19.70 12.10 10.56
N LYS A 154 19.75 12.44 11.85
CA LYS A 154 19.74 11.43 12.93
C LYS A 154 18.44 10.62 12.91
N SER A 155 17.30 11.26 12.65
CA SER A 155 16.01 10.56 12.58
C SER A 155 15.95 9.61 11.39
N TYR A 156 16.33 10.05 10.18
CA TYR A 156 16.41 9.16 9.01
C TYR A 156 17.38 8.00 9.24
N GLN A 157 18.54 8.24 9.87
CA GLN A 157 19.49 7.18 10.20
C GLN A 157 18.88 6.13 11.12
N GLN A 158 18.15 6.56 12.16
CA GLN A 158 17.46 5.63 13.07
C GLN A 158 16.42 4.78 12.33
N ILE A 159 15.64 5.38 11.42
CA ILE A 159 14.63 4.66 10.63
C ILE A 159 15.30 3.67 9.67
N VAL A 160 16.33 4.09 8.94
CA VAL A 160 17.10 3.23 8.00
C VAL A 160 17.70 2.03 8.73
N ASP A 161 18.35 2.24 9.88
CA ASP A 161 18.94 1.15 10.67
C ASP A 161 17.89 0.13 11.10
N ALA A 162 16.69 0.60 11.44
CA ALA A 162 15.64 -0.25 11.91
C ALA A 162 14.91 -0.99 10.78
N LEU A 163 14.76 -0.36 9.61
CA LEU A 163 14.28 -1.01 8.38
C LEU A 163 15.27 -2.06 7.85
N ARG A 164 16.59 -1.81 7.94
CA ARG A 164 17.62 -2.80 7.59
C ARG A 164 17.48 -4.08 8.40
N LYS A 165 17.30 -3.96 9.72
CA LYS A 165 17.01 -5.10 10.61
C LYS A 165 15.75 -5.85 10.17
N LEU A 166 14.67 -5.14 9.85
CA LEU A 166 13.42 -5.77 9.37
C LEU A 166 13.55 -6.46 8.01
N SER A 167 14.40 -5.94 7.13
CA SER A 167 14.64 -6.50 5.78
C SER A 167 15.61 -7.70 5.77
N GLY A 168 16.30 -7.97 6.88
CA GLY A 168 17.35 -8.99 6.96
C GLY A 168 18.64 -8.63 6.20
N LYS A 169 18.78 -7.38 5.76
CA LYS A 169 20.01 -6.84 5.14
C LYS A 169 20.88 -6.25 6.26
N GLN A 170 21.90 -7.01 6.71
CA GLN A 170 22.99 -6.52 7.55
C GLN A 170 24.19 -6.12 6.68
#